data_AF-A0A660SLD4-F1
#
_entry.id   AF-A0A660SLD4-F1
#
_cell.length_a   1.000
_cell.length_b   1.000
_cell.length_c   1.000
_cell.angle_alpha   90.00
_cell.angle_beta   90.00
_cell.angle_gamma   90.00
#
_symmetry.space_group_name_H-M   'P 1'
#
loop_
_entity.id
_entity.type
_entity.pdbx_description
1 polymer ?
#
loop_
_entity_poly.entity_id
_entity_poly.type
_entity_poly.pdbx_seq_one_letter_code
_entity_poly.pdbx_strand_id
1 'polypeptide(L)'
;MIIFLLPILFGQIEEEHLRTITSIKIAELTQLLELDDEQIAKIIPMVRELERLRFDFHRKKRRMIEELRIILKTEPDEKLLREKLSQLKKMRIEFIKKEGELKDRIEQLLSLEQRVKFVIFQDEFEQRLRRLIRRIREPGRIFHPGP
;
A
#
# COMPACT_ATOMS: atom_id res chain seq x y z
N MET A 1 15.54 -0.42 11.50
CA MET A 1 14.92 0.75 10.82
C MET A 1 14.67 0.35 9.37
N ILE A 2 13.51 -0.21 9.06
CA ILE A 2 13.19 -0.73 7.71
C ILE A 2 12.42 0.35 6.93
N ILE A 3 12.85 0.46 5.68
CA ILE A 3 12.67 1.52 4.69
C ILE A 3 11.20 1.87 4.43
N PHE A 4 10.90 3.15 4.63
CA PHE A 4 9.74 3.84 4.07
C PHE A 4 9.84 3.90 2.54
N LEU A 5 9.16 3.01 1.82
CA LEU A 5 8.87 3.21 0.39
C LEU A 5 7.62 2.42 -0.04
N LEU A 6 6.55 2.41 0.77
CA LEU A 6 5.20 2.13 0.25
C LEU A 6 4.90 3.22 -0.78
N PRO A 7 4.87 2.89 -2.07
CA PRO A 7 5.01 3.89 -3.11
C PRO A 7 3.73 4.73 -3.14
N ILE A 8 3.94 5.96 -3.54
CA ILE A 8 3.00 7.06 -3.80
C ILE A 8 1.84 6.69 -4.78
N LEU A 9 1.65 5.40 -5.09
CA LEU A 9 0.86 4.86 -6.18
C LEU A 9 -0.60 4.57 -5.81
N PHE A 10 -0.90 4.09 -4.59
CA PHE A 10 -2.30 3.84 -4.18
C PHE A 10 -3.17 5.10 -4.13
N GLY A 11 -2.59 6.28 -3.97
CA GLY A 11 -3.35 7.54 -3.99
C GLY A 11 -3.91 7.91 -5.36
N GLN A 12 -3.60 7.15 -6.43
CA GLN A 12 -4.05 7.43 -7.80
C GLN A 12 -4.78 6.24 -8.46
N ILE A 13 -4.88 5.11 -7.79
CA ILE A 13 -5.61 3.94 -8.27
C ILE A 13 -7.09 4.20 -7.97
N GLU A 14 -8.00 3.90 -8.90
CA GLU A 14 -9.42 3.97 -8.62
C GLU A 14 -9.86 2.74 -7.82
N GLU A 15 -10.97 2.83 -7.09
CA GLU A 15 -11.43 1.73 -6.24
C GLU A 15 -11.69 0.43 -7.02
N GLU A 16 -12.14 0.54 -8.28
CA GLU A 16 -12.31 -0.59 -9.18
C GLU A 16 -10.98 -1.32 -9.45
N HIS A 17 -9.94 -0.58 -9.81
CA HIS A 17 -8.61 -1.13 -10.04
C HIS A 17 -8.02 -1.76 -8.76
N LEU A 18 -8.28 -1.18 -7.58
CA LEU A 18 -7.91 -1.79 -6.29
C LEU A 18 -8.55 -3.17 -6.12
N ARG A 19 -9.84 -3.31 -6.42
CA ARG A 19 -10.55 -4.60 -6.32
C ARG A 19 -9.91 -5.63 -7.25
N THR A 20 -9.62 -5.26 -8.49
CA THR A 20 -8.95 -6.14 -9.46
C THR A 20 -7.57 -6.59 -8.97
N ILE A 21 -6.73 -5.65 -8.53
CA ILE A 21 -5.40 -5.96 -7.98
C ILE A 21 -5.51 -6.85 -6.75
N THR A 22 -6.46 -6.58 -5.87
CA THR A 22 -6.68 -7.37 -4.64
C THR A 22 -7.12 -8.79 -4.98
N SER A 23 -8.02 -8.97 -5.95
CA SER A 23 -8.44 -10.30 -6.41
C SER A 23 -7.29 -11.09 -7.02
N ILE A 24 -6.45 -10.46 -7.84
CA ILE A 24 -5.23 -11.09 -8.40
C ILE A 24 -4.28 -11.49 -7.27
N LYS A 25 -4.03 -10.59 -6.32
CA LYS A 25 -3.18 -10.85 -5.16
C LYS A 25 -3.68 -12.05 -4.36
N ILE A 26 -4.99 -12.11 -4.09
CA ILE A 26 -5.60 -13.21 -3.35
C ILE A 26 -5.45 -14.53 -4.11
N ALA A 27 -5.71 -14.54 -5.42
CA ALA A 27 -5.57 -15.74 -6.24
C ALA A 27 -4.13 -16.28 -6.22
N GLU A 28 -3.14 -15.41 -6.41
CA GLU A 28 -1.72 -15.79 -6.37
C GLU A 28 -1.30 -16.25 -4.96
N LEU A 29 -1.77 -15.58 -3.90
CA LEU A 29 -1.50 -15.97 -2.51
C LEU A 29 -2.05 -17.36 -2.18
N THR A 30 -3.31 -17.63 -2.53
CA THR A 30 -3.95 -18.92 -2.26
C THR A 30 -3.20 -20.05 -2.96
N GLN A 31 -2.76 -19.83 -4.20
CA GLN A 31 -1.97 -20.83 -4.94
C GLN A 31 -0.58 -21.02 -4.34
N LEU A 32 0.15 -19.93 -4.06
CA LEU A 32 1.53 -19.99 -3.58
C LEU A 32 1.63 -20.60 -2.17
N LEU A 33 0.68 -20.26 -1.31
CA LEU A 33 0.68 -20.70 0.08
C LEU A 33 -0.04 -22.03 0.28
N GLU A 34 -0.68 -22.56 -0.76
CA GLU A 34 -1.47 -23.80 -0.69
C GLU A 34 -2.44 -23.77 0.50
N LEU A 35 -3.19 -22.66 0.62
CA LEU A 35 -4.08 -22.46 1.76
C LEU A 35 -5.24 -23.46 1.74
N ASP A 36 -5.52 -24.07 2.88
CA ASP A 36 -6.72 -24.91 3.05
C ASP A 36 -8.00 -24.06 3.19
N ASP A 37 -9.17 -24.71 3.15
CA ASP A 37 -10.46 -24.03 3.21
C ASP A 37 -10.66 -23.19 4.49
N GLU A 38 -10.12 -23.64 5.63
CA GLU A 38 -10.22 -22.93 6.90
C GLU A 38 -9.34 -21.67 6.90
N GLN A 39 -8.10 -21.80 6.41
CA GLN A 39 -7.17 -20.70 6.22
C GLN A 39 -7.74 -19.69 5.21
N ILE A 40 -8.28 -20.14 4.08
CA ILE A 40 -8.92 -19.30 3.05
C ILE A 40 -10.03 -18.46 3.66
N ALA A 41 -10.95 -19.09 4.41
CA ALA A 41 -12.09 -18.41 5.02
C ALA A 41 -11.67 -17.30 5.99
N LYS A 42 -10.53 -17.45 6.67
CA LYS A 42 -10.01 -16.48 7.66
C LYS A 42 -9.10 -15.41 7.03
N ILE A 43 -8.20 -15.81 6.13
CA ILE A 43 -7.14 -14.95 5.58
C ILE A 43 -7.68 -14.00 4.51
N ILE A 44 -8.57 -14.46 3.62
CA ILE A 44 -9.08 -13.62 2.52
C ILE A 44 -9.73 -12.32 3.03
N PRO A 45 -10.63 -12.35 4.03
CA PRO A 45 -11.19 -11.12 4.59
C PRO A 45 -10.12 -10.17 5.13
N MET A 46 -9.09 -10.69 5.82
CA MET A 46 -8.00 -9.88 6.39
C MET A 46 -7.11 -9.25 5.31
N VAL A 47 -6.82 -9.98 4.22
CA VAL A 47 -6.08 -9.43 3.08
C VAL A 47 -6.86 -8.29 2.43
N ARG A 48 -8.19 -8.45 2.24
CA ARG A 48 -9.05 -7.37 1.71
C ARG A 48 -9.05 -6.15 2.63
N GLU A 49 -9.13 -6.38 3.94
CA GLU A 49 -9.07 -5.31 4.94
C GLU A 49 -7.72 -4.58 4.88
N LEU A 50 -6.61 -5.31 4.78
CA LEU A 50 -5.27 -4.75 4.67
C LEU A 50 -5.10 -3.88 3.41
N GLU A 51 -5.55 -4.35 2.25
CA GLU A 51 -5.47 -3.59 1.01
C GLU A 51 -6.36 -2.34 1.05
N ARG A 52 -7.55 -2.42 1.66
CA ARG A 52 -8.43 -1.27 1.88
C ARG A 52 -7.81 -0.24 2.82
N LEU A 53 -7.22 -0.70 3.93
CA LEU A 53 -6.51 0.16 4.89
C LEU A 53 -5.37 0.94 4.21
N ARG A 54 -4.56 0.24 3.41
CA ARG A 54 -3.47 0.83 2.62
C ARG A 54 -4.01 1.86 1.63
N PHE A 55 -5.02 1.50 0.87
CA PHE A 55 -5.66 2.38 -0.10
C PHE A 55 -6.16 3.69 0.53
N ASP A 56 -6.96 3.57 1.59
CA ASP A 56 -7.55 4.72 2.28
C ASP A 56 -6.48 5.63 2.89
N PHE A 57 -5.45 5.04 3.51
CA PHE A 57 -4.31 5.80 4.04
C PHE A 57 -3.60 6.59 2.94
N HIS A 58 -3.27 5.95 1.82
CA HIS A 58 -2.55 6.61 0.73
C HIS A 58 -3.39 7.68 0.04
N ARG A 59 -4.69 7.46 -0.13
CA ARG A 59 -5.64 8.45 -0.66
C ARG A 59 -5.73 9.68 0.25
N LYS A 60 -5.91 9.47 1.56
CA LYS A 60 -5.96 10.57 2.56
C LYS A 60 -4.63 11.32 2.63
N LYS A 61 -3.51 10.59 2.69
CA LYS A 61 -2.16 11.17 2.67
C LYS A 61 -1.95 12.07 1.46
N ARG A 62 -2.36 11.63 0.26
CA ARG A 62 -2.24 12.45 -0.95
C ARG A 62 -2.99 13.77 -0.83
N ARG A 63 -4.24 13.74 -0.35
CA ARG A 63 -5.06 14.94 -0.13
C ARG A 63 -4.41 15.90 0.86
N MET A 64 -3.97 15.41 2.01
CA MET A 64 -3.31 16.24 3.03
C MET A 64 -2.01 16.87 2.53
N ILE A 65 -1.22 16.16 1.73
CA ILE A 65 0.00 16.71 1.11
C ILE A 65 -0.36 17.81 0.11
N GLU A 66 -1.43 17.64 -0.68
CA GLU A 66 -1.87 18.68 -1.60
C GLU A 66 -2.41 19.92 -0.88
N GLU A 67 -3.18 19.73 0.19
CA GLU A 67 -3.62 20.82 1.07
C GLU A 67 -2.43 21.60 1.64
N LEU A 68 -1.40 20.91 2.15
CA LEU A 68 -0.18 21.54 2.66
C LEU A 68 0.56 22.33 1.56
N ARG A 69 0.61 21.83 0.32
CA ARG A 69 1.20 22.57 -0.82
C ARG A 69 0.42 23.83 -1.15
N ILE A 70 -0.91 23.79 -1.07
CA ILE A 70 -1.78 24.95 -1.32
C ILE A 70 -1.53 26.01 -0.24
N ILE A 71 -1.52 25.61 1.05
CA ILE A 71 -1.26 26.54 2.18
C ILE A 71 0.10 27.24 2.02
N LEU A 72 1.13 26.51 1.59
CA LEU A 72 2.46 27.09 1.36
C LEU A 72 2.52 28.08 0.19
N LYS A 73 1.59 28.00 -0.77
CA LYS A 73 1.57 28.85 -1.96
C LYS A 73 0.78 30.14 -1.81
N THR A 74 -0.19 30.20 -0.89
CA THR A 74 -1.06 31.37 -0.70
C THR A 74 -0.42 32.36 0.27
N GLU A 75 -0.46 32.05 1.56
CA GLU A 75 0.17 32.77 2.65
C GLU A 75 0.24 31.79 3.82
N PRO A 76 1.45 31.38 4.26
CA PRO A 76 1.59 30.28 5.21
C PRO A 76 1.17 30.70 6.62
N ASP A 77 -0.05 30.32 7.02
CA ASP A 77 -0.47 30.34 8.43
C ASP A 77 0.27 29.21 9.19
N GLU A 78 1.20 29.61 10.07
CA GLU A 78 2.02 28.70 10.86
C GLU A 78 1.18 27.80 11.79
N LYS A 79 0.07 28.31 12.32
CA LYS A 79 -0.84 27.54 13.19
C LYS A 79 -1.53 26.45 12.38
N LEU A 80 -2.06 26.79 11.21
CA LEU A 80 -2.71 25.84 10.30
C LEU A 80 -1.72 24.77 9.78
N LEU A 81 -0.49 25.17 9.43
CA LEU A 81 0.57 24.25 9.03
C LEU A 81 0.91 23.26 10.15
N ARG A 82 1.09 23.73 11.38
CA ARG A 82 1.33 22.87 12.55
C ARG A 82 0.20 21.88 12.78
N GLU A 83 -1.05 22.32 12.65
CA GLU A 83 -2.22 21.46 12.81
C GLU A 83 -2.24 20.35 11.75
N LYS A 84 -2.11 20.71 10.46
CA LYS A 84 -2.11 19.75 9.36
C LYS A 84 -0.95 18.76 9.44
N LEU A 85 0.24 19.20 9.85
CA LEU A 85 1.38 18.31 10.10
C LEU A 85 1.11 17.34 11.26
N SER A 86 0.51 17.82 12.35
CA SER A 86 0.13 16.98 13.49
C SER A 86 -0.89 15.92 13.09
N GLN A 87 -1.91 16.29 12.31
CA GLN A 87 -2.91 15.36 11.77
C GLN A 87 -2.25 14.29 10.89
N LEU A 88 -1.34 14.68 10.00
CA LEU A 88 -0.63 13.75 9.11
C LEU A 88 0.22 12.75 9.90
N LYS A 89 0.89 13.22 10.96
CA LYS A 89 1.69 12.39 11.87
C LYS A 89 0.82 11.38 12.61
N LYS A 90 -0.30 11.82 13.20
CA LYS A 90 -1.25 10.94 13.90
C LYS A 90 -1.80 9.86 12.97
N MET A 91 -2.26 10.25 11.79
CA MET A 91 -2.79 9.31 10.78
C MET A 91 -1.74 8.26 10.37
N ARG A 92 -0.46 8.65 10.23
CA ARG A 92 0.63 7.71 9.92
C ARG A 92 0.87 6.71 11.04
N ILE A 93 0.86 7.16 12.30
CA ILE A 93 1.05 6.28 13.46
C ILE A 93 -0.09 5.25 13.54
N GLU A 94 -1.33 5.71 13.40
CA GLU A 94 -2.50 4.84 13.41
C GLU A 94 -2.48 3.82 12.27
N PHE A 95 -2.08 4.25 11.07
CA PHE A 95 -1.93 3.36 9.92
C PHE A 95 -0.89 2.27 10.17
N ILE A 96 0.31 2.63 10.63
CA ILE A 96 1.39 1.65 10.89
C ILE A 96 0.93 0.64 11.94
N LYS A 97 0.26 1.10 13.00
CA LYS A 97 -0.27 0.22 14.05
C LYS A 97 -1.27 -0.78 13.48
N LYS A 98 -2.31 -0.31 12.79
CA LYS A 98 -3.36 -1.18 12.21
C LYS A 98 -2.82 -2.10 11.13
N GLU A 99 -1.89 -1.62 10.32
CA GLU A 99 -1.23 -2.43 9.29
C GLU A 99 -0.44 -3.57 9.91
N GLY A 100 0.33 -3.28 10.98
CA GLY A 100 1.06 -4.29 11.75
C GLY A 100 0.12 -5.32 12.36
N GLU A 101 -0.91 -4.89 13.08
CA GLU A 101 -1.89 -5.79 13.70
C GLU A 101 -2.56 -6.74 12.69
N LEU A 102 -2.90 -6.27 11.49
CA LEU A 102 -3.47 -7.13 10.45
C LEU A 102 -2.46 -8.12 9.88
N LYS A 103 -1.21 -7.68 9.66
CA LYS A 103 -0.14 -8.56 9.18
C LYS A 103 0.15 -9.67 10.19
N ASP A 104 0.29 -9.31 11.46
CA ASP A 104 0.56 -10.27 12.54
C ASP A 104 -0.56 -11.32 12.63
N ARG A 105 -1.82 -10.90 12.50
CA ARG A 105 -2.98 -11.81 12.49
C ARG A 105 -2.97 -12.77 11.28
N ILE A 106 -2.58 -12.29 10.10
CA ILE A 106 -2.44 -13.15 8.91
C ILE A 106 -1.31 -14.15 9.15
N GLU A 107 -0.14 -13.70 9.61
CA GLU A 107 1.02 -14.55 9.85
C GLU A 107 0.75 -15.64 10.89
N GLN A 108 -0.02 -15.34 11.95
CA GLN A 108 -0.42 -16.32 12.96
C GLN A 108 -1.20 -17.51 12.39
N LEU A 109 -1.90 -17.32 11.27
CA LEU A 109 -2.66 -18.38 10.59
C LEU A 109 -1.82 -19.20 9.61
N LEU A 110 -0.56 -18.80 9.38
CA LEU A 110 0.35 -19.44 8.44
C LEU A 110 1.40 -20.27 9.18
N SER A 111 1.78 -21.41 8.58
CA SER A 111 2.97 -22.16 8.96
C SER A 111 4.23 -21.32 8.74
N LEU A 112 5.37 -21.71 9.35
CA LEU A 112 6.63 -20.99 9.15
C LEU A 112 7.04 -20.90 7.67
N GLU A 113 6.87 -22.00 6.93
CA GLU A 113 7.15 -22.03 5.49
C GLU A 113 6.22 -21.08 4.72
N GLN A 114 4.91 -21.11 5.01
CA GLN A 114 3.94 -20.21 4.40
C GLN A 114 4.24 -18.73 4.74
N ARG A 115 4.71 -18.42 5.95
CA ARG A 115 5.12 -17.05 6.33
C ARG A 115 6.30 -16.56 5.50
N VAL A 116 7.32 -17.39 5.29
CA VAL A 116 8.47 -17.04 4.46
C VAL A 116 8.03 -16.79 3.02
N LYS A 117 7.22 -17.69 2.45
CA LYS A 117 6.62 -17.52 1.11
C LYS A 117 5.80 -16.22 1.02
N PHE A 118 5.02 -15.92 2.05
CA PHE A 118 4.19 -14.72 2.12
C PHE A 118 5.02 -13.43 2.10
N VAL A 119 6.10 -13.37 2.88
CA VAL A 119 7.01 -12.21 2.92
C VAL A 119 7.67 -11.98 1.56
N ILE A 120 8.20 -13.04 0.94
CA ILE A 120 8.82 -12.97 -0.40
C ILE A 120 7.79 -12.48 -1.42
N PHE A 121 6.61 -13.08 -1.42
CA PHE A 121 5.52 -12.70 -2.31
C PHE A 121 5.12 -11.23 -2.16
N GLN A 122 4.99 -10.73 -0.93
CA GLN A 122 4.63 -9.33 -0.71
C GLN A 122 5.64 -8.38 -1.38
N ASP A 123 6.92 -8.63 -1.19
CA ASP A 123 7.96 -7.80 -1.78
C ASP A 123 7.93 -7.87 -3.32
N GLU A 124 7.88 -9.07 -3.88
CA GLU A 124 7.85 -9.28 -5.33
C GLU A 124 6.61 -8.69 -5.99
N PHE A 125 5.43 -8.88 -5.38
CA PHE A 125 4.16 -8.35 -5.87
C PHE A 125 4.18 -6.82 -5.85
N GLU A 126 4.65 -6.20 -4.76
CA GLU A 126 4.76 -4.75 -4.66
C GLU A 126 5.77 -4.18 -5.67
N GLN A 127 6.90 -4.85 -5.88
CA GLN A 127 7.86 -4.47 -6.93
C GLN A 127 7.24 -4.58 -8.33
N ARG A 128 6.52 -5.66 -8.62
CA ARG A 128 5.86 -5.88 -9.91
C ARG A 128 4.79 -4.81 -10.18
N LEU A 129 3.95 -4.51 -9.19
CA LEU A 129 2.93 -3.48 -9.29
C LEU A 129 3.55 -2.09 -9.51
N ARG A 130 4.65 -1.78 -8.81
CA ARG A 130 5.43 -0.54 -9.04
C ARG A 130 5.91 -0.42 -10.48
N ARG A 131 6.49 -1.48 -11.05
CA ARG A 131 6.97 -1.50 -12.43
C ARG A 131 5.82 -1.31 -13.43
N LEU A 132 4.69 -1.99 -13.22
CA LEU A 132 3.52 -1.89 -14.09
C LEU A 132 2.97 -0.47 -14.12
N ILE A 133 2.79 0.16 -12.96
CA ILE A 133 2.26 1.53 -12.90
C ILE A 133 3.24 2.55 -13.50
N ARG A 134 4.56 2.37 -13.32
CA ARG A 134 5.56 3.22 -13.98
C ARG A 134 5.46 3.15 -15.50
N ARG A 135 5.32 1.94 -16.07
CA ARG A 135 5.16 1.75 -17.52
C ARG A 135 3.92 2.43 -18.08
N ILE A 136 2.80 2.35 -17.36
CA ILE A 136 1.55 3.02 -17.77
C ILE A 136 1.68 4.54 -17.76
N ARG A 137 2.48 5.10 -16.84
CA ARG A 137 2.67 6.55 -16.71
C ARG A 137 3.67 7.17 -17.68
N GLU A 138 4.57 6.37 -18.25
CA GLU A 138 5.58 6.83 -19.22
C GLU A 138 5.37 6.19 -20.60
N PRO A 139 4.25 6.42 -21.30
CA PRO A 139 4.10 6.00 -22.68
C PRO A 139 4.99 6.92 -23.55
N GLY A 140 6.26 6.57 -23.75
CA GLY A 140 7.11 7.25 -24.74
C GLY A 140 8.60 7.44 -24.45
N ARG A 141 9.16 7.04 -23.30
CA ARG A 141 10.62 7.03 -23.14
C ARG A 141 11.22 5.74 -23.69
N ILE A 142 11.44 5.71 -25.01
CA ILE A 142 12.51 4.88 -25.57
C ILE A 142 13.78 5.35 -24.89
N PHE A 143 14.37 4.50 -24.04
CA PHE A 143 15.70 4.72 -23.50
C PHE A 143 16.65 4.91 -24.68
N HIS A 144 17.06 6.16 -24.94
CA HIS A 144 18.24 6.44 -25.74
C HIS A 144 19.43 6.41 -24.77
N PRO A 145 20.31 5.40 -24.83
CA PRO A 145 21.63 5.58 -24.27
C PRO A 145 22.27 6.73 -25.07
N GLY A 146 22.66 7.79 -24.38
CA GLY A 146 23.50 8.84 -24.97
C GLY A 146 24.84 8.25 -25.47
N PRO A 147 25.54 8.98 -26.36
CA PRO A 147 26.69 8.49 -27.11
C PRO A 147 27.85 7.98 -26.24
#